data_AF-A0A7Y7IE21-F1
#
_entry.id   AF-A0A7Y7IE21-F1
#
_cell.length_a   1.000
_cell.length_b   1.000
_cell.length_c   1.000
_cell.angle_alpha   90.00
_cell.angle_beta   90.00
_cell.angle_gamma   90.00
#
_symmetry.space_group_name_H-M   'P 1'
#
loop_
_entity.id
_entity.type
_entity.pdbx_description
1 polymer ?
#
loop_
_entity_poly.entity_id
_entity_poly.type
_entity_poly.pdbx_seq_one_letter_code
_entity_poly.pdbx_strand_id
1 'polypeptide(L)'
;MMTVVSVNRIPSNRTATRAATPAQGIPVLPAVDINYGTVTFFTPSGHHSHWSAEPGLLVDALAQAVRSPQWIPEIGTLVITVAETGVRSGRRLGFKLQAF
;
A
#
# COMPACT_ATOMS: atom_id res chain seq x y z
N MET A 1 1.64 30.69 -58.48
CA MET A 1 1.18 29.28 -58.48
C MET A 1 1.73 28.62 -57.22
N MET A 2 0.85 27.95 -56.46
CA MET A 2 1.04 27.47 -55.08
C MET A 2 2.13 26.40 -54.91
N THR A 3 2.90 26.49 -53.82
CA THR A 3 3.64 25.36 -53.25
C THR A 3 2.93 24.94 -51.96
N VAL A 4 2.29 23.76 -51.98
CA VAL A 4 1.69 23.14 -50.79
C VAL A 4 2.77 22.31 -50.10
N VAL A 5 3.17 22.70 -48.90
CA VAL A 5 4.01 21.88 -48.02
C VAL A 5 3.10 20.90 -47.27
N SER A 6 3.22 19.61 -47.60
CA SER A 6 2.54 18.52 -46.89
C SER A 6 3.23 18.29 -45.54
N VAL A 7 2.51 18.50 -44.43
CA VAL A 7 3.00 18.17 -43.09
C VAL A 7 2.53 16.76 -42.74
N ASN A 8 3.45 15.81 -42.78
CA ASN A 8 3.21 14.42 -42.41
C ASN A 8 3.00 14.32 -40.89
N ARG A 9 1.75 14.20 -40.43
CA ARG A 9 1.43 14.00 -39.01
C ARG A 9 1.74 12.55 -38.64
N ILE A 10 2.83 12.32 -37.91
CA ILE A 10 3.09 11.05 -37.25
C ILE A 10 2.08 10.91 -36.09
N PRO A 11 1.21 9.89 -36.07
CA PRO A 11 0.39 9.63 -34.89
C PRO A 11 1.33 9.19 -33.76
N SER A 12 1.54 10.07 -32.77
CA SER A 12 2.18 9.66 -31.52
C SER A 12 1.27 8.64 -30.85
N ASN A 13 1.63 7.36 -31.00
CA ASN A 13 1.04 6.26 -30.27
C ASN A 13 1.47 6.40 -28.80
N ARG A 14 0.76 7.25 -28.05
CA ARG A 14 0.95 7.42 -26.62
C ARG A 14 0.32 6.22 -25.96
N THR A 15 1.11 5.15 -25.79
CA THR A 15 0.79 4.02 -24.93
C THR A 15 0.57 4.59 -23.53
N ALA A 16 -0.68 4.90 -23.19
CA ALA A 16 -1.06 5.26 -21.86
C ALA A 16 -0.90 4.00 -21.01
N THR A 17 0.24 3.88 -20.32
CA THR A 17 0.43 2.90 -19.27
C THR A 17 -0.68 3.12 -18.26
N ARG A 18 -1.72 2.27 -18.29
CA ARG A 18 -2.81 2.30 -17.33
C ARG A 18 -2.17 2.18 -15.95
N ALA A 19 -2.21 3.26 -15.17
CA ALA A 19 -1.76 3.24 -13.79
C ALA A 19 -2.51 2.09 -13.09
N ALA A 20 -1.77 1.12 -12.57
CA ALA A 20 -2.36 -0.01 -11.87
C ALA A 20 -3.21 0.52 -10.72
N THR A 21 -4.47 0.09 -10.63
CA THR A 21 -5.30 0.36 -9.46
C THR A 21 -4.57 -0.23 -8.26
N PRO A 22 -4.28 0.55 -7.20
CA PRO A 22 -3.61 0.02 -6.03
C PRO A 22 -4.39 -1.17 -5.49
N ALA A 23 -3.70 -2.27 -5.16
CA ALA A 23 -4.34 -3.41 -4.52
C ALA A 23 -5.16 -2.93 -3.31
N GLN A 24 -6.46 -3.26 -3.32
CA GLN A 24 -7.39 -2.88 -2.27
C GLN A 24 -7.24 -3.90 -1.15
N GLY A 25 -6.56 -3.52 -0.07
CA GLY A 25 -6.34 -4.41 1.06
C GLY A 25 -7.61 -4.67 1.86
N ILE A 26 -7.54 -5.67 2.73
CA ILE A 26 -8.58 -6.03 3.70
C ILE A 26 -8.37 -5.15 4.95
N PRO A 27 -9.36 -4.36 5.41
CA PRO A 27 -9.22 -3.61 6.65
C PRO A 27 -9.08 -4.57 7.84
N VAL A 28 -8.08 -4.34 8.68
CA VAL A 28 -7.79 -5.19 9.85
C VAL A 28 -7.46 -4.35 11.08
N LEU A 29 -7.61 -4.96 12.26
CA LEU A 29 -7.13 -4.44 13.53
C LEU A 29 -5.98 -5.35 14.02
N PRO A 30 -4.72 -4.98 13.78
CA PRO A 30 -3.58 -5.80 14.18
C PRO A 30 -3.25 -5.65 15.66
N ALA A 31 -3.01 -6.77 16.33
CA ALA A 31 -2.33 -6.84 17.61
C ALA A 31 -0.86 -7.19 17.38
N VAL A 32 0.06 -6.44 18.00
CA VAL A 32 1.49 -6.61 17.84
C VAL A 32 2.11 -6.95 19.19
N ASP A 33 2.78 -8.09 19.26
CA ASP A 33 3.71 -8.41 20.33
C ASP A 33 5.10 -7.88 19.94
N ILE A 34 5.55 -6.83 20.64
CA ILE A 34 6.82 -6.16 20.34
C ILE A 34 8.03 -7.05 20.70
N ASN A 35 7.91 -7.89 21.73
CA ASN A 35 9.03 -8.70 22.21
C ASN A 35 9.30 -9.89 21.29
N TYR A 36 8.24 -10.48 20.72
CA TYR A 36 8.34 -11.63 19.83
C TYR A 36 8.18 -11.30 18.34
N GLY A 37 7.91 -10.02 18.01
CA GLY A 37 7.65 -9.58 16.64
C GLY A 37 6.37 -10.15 16.02
N THR A 38 5.50 -10.76 16.83
CA THR A 38 4.30 -11.43 16.35
C THR A 38 3.22 -10.41 16.04
N VAL A 39 2.59 -10.53 14.87
CA VAL A 39 1.49 -9.69 14.42
C VAL A 39 0.29 -10.58 14.13
N THR A 40 -0.80 -10.39 14.86
CA THR A 40 -2.04 -11.16 14.70
C THR A 40 -3.21 -10.27 14.32
N PHE A 41 -4.11 -10.79 13.49
CA PHE A 41 -5.35 -10.12 13.11
C PHE A 41 -6.35 -11.12 12.52
N PHE A 42 -7.61 -10.68 12.42
CA PHE A 42 -8.65 -11.44 11.74
C PHE A 42 -8.96 -10.84 10.36
N THR A 43 -9.26 -11.70 9.40
CA THR A 43 -9.87 -11.34 8.12
C THR A 43 -11.12 -12.22 7.90
N PRO A 44 -11.90 -12.02 6.83
CA PRO A 44 -13.00 -12.93 6.50
C PRO A 44 -12.60 -14.40 6.31
N SER A 45 -11.32 -14.68 6.04
CA SER A 45 -10.80 -16.06 5.94
C SER A 45 -10.35 -16.65 7.28
N GLY A 46 -10.40 -15.89 8.38
CA GLY A 46 -10.11 -16.36 9.72
C GLY A 46 -8.98 -15.61 10.42
N HIS A 47 -8.36 -16.28 11.39
CA HIS A 47 -7.23 -15.77 12.16
C HIS A 47 -5.93 -15.88 11.37
N HIS A 48 -5.11 -14.83 11.40
CA HIS A 48 -3.79 -14.76 10.79
C HIS A 48 -2.75 -14.41 11.86
N SER A 49 -1.61 -15.08 11.80
CA SER A 49 -0.45 -14.82 12.65
C SER A 49 0.79 -14.76 11.78
N HIS A 50 1.52 -13.66 11.87
CA HIS A 50 2.73 -13.41 11.11
C HIS A 50 3.84 -12.86 12.00
N TRP A 51 5.05 -12.78 11.46
CA TRP A 51 6.20 -12.14 12.09
C TRP A 51 6.59 -10.85 11.36
N SER A 52 6.99 -9.84 12.12
CA SER A 52 7.58 -8.59 11.63
C SER A 52 9.02 -8.47 12.12
N ALA A 53 9.93 -8.11 11.21
CA ALA A 53 11.32 -7.77 11.56
C ALA A 53 11.45 -6.44 12.31
N GLU A 54 10.44 -5.58 12.18
CA GLU A 54 10.47 -4.21 12.69
C GLU A 54 9.20 -3.92 13.52
N PRO A 55 8.93 -4.67 14.61
CA PRO A 55 7.69 -4.52 15.35
C PRO A 55 7.56 -3.16 16.06
N GLY A 56 8.68 -2.54 16.45
CA GLY A 56 8.67 -1.18 17.01
C GLY A 56 8.17 -0.13 16.02
N LEU A 57 8.75 -0.10 14.81
CA LEU A 57 8.32 0.81 13.74
C LEU A 57 6.86 0.57 13.32
N LEU A 58 6.43 -0.70 13.35
CA LEU A 58 5.04 -1.06 13.09
C LEU A 58 4.10 -0.45 14.14
N VAL A 59 4.43 -0.56 15.43
CA VAL A 59 3.63 0.01 16.53
C VAL A 59 3.61 1.54 16.47
N ASP A 60 4.73 2.18 16.20
CA ASP A 60 4.81 3.63 16.04
C ASP A 60 3.91 4.12 14.90
N ALA A 61 3.89 3.40 13.77
CA ALA A 61 3.00 3.69 12.66
C ALA A 61 1.52 3.47 13.04
N LEU A 62 1.19 2.38 13.75
CA LEU A 62 -0.17 2.10 14.22
C LEU A 62 -0.69 3.20 15.15
N ALA A 63 0.16 3.71 16.05
CA ALA A 63 -0.19 4.81 16.95
C ALA A 63 -0.51 6.12 16.20
N GLN A 64 0.02 6.29 15.00
CA GLN A 64 -0.21 7.47 14.14
C GLN A 64 -1.22 7.20 13.02
N ALA A 65 -1.89 6.05 13.03
CA ALA A 65 -2.80 5.65 11.97
C ALA A 65 -4.04 6.55 11.94
N VAL A 66 -4.35 7.07 10.75
CA VAL A 66 -5.54 7.92 10.50
C VAL A 66 -6.66 7.18 9.77
N ARG A 67 -6.43 5.89 9.46
CA ARG A 67 -7.38 4.96 8.81
C ARG A 67 -7.08 3.56 9.31
N SER A 68 -8.05 2.65 9.17
CA SER A 68 -7.83 1.23 9.44
C SER A 68 -6.64 0.70 8.61
N PRO A 69 -5.68 0.01 9.24
CA PRO A 69 -4.64 -0.73 8.52
C PRO A 69 -5.23 -1.68 7.49
N GLN A 70 -4.53 -1.86 6.37
CA GLN A 70 -4.98 -2.66 5.24
C GLN A 70 -4.03 -3.82 5.02
N TRP A 71 -4.53 -5.05 5.13
CA TRP A 71 -3.78 -6.26 4.82
C TRP A 71 -3.88 -6.58 3.33
N ILE A 72 -2.75 -6.69 2.64
CA ILE A 72 -2.69 -7.08 1.23
C ILE A 72 -2.09 -8.49 1.16
N PRO A 73 -2.92 -9.55 1.16
CA PRO A 73 -2.45 -10.93 1.26
C PRO A 73 -1.57 -11.34 0.07
N GLU A 74 -1.83 -10.80 -1.13
CA GLU A 74 -1.11 -11.15 -2.36
C GLU A 74 0.39 -10.85 -2.28
N ILE A 75 0.77 -9.88 -1.45
CA ILE A 75 2.16 -9.43 -1.27
C ILE A 75 2.62 -9.53 0.19
N GLY A 76 1.82 -10.13 1.07
CA GLY A 76 2.12 -10.29 2.49
C GLY A 76 2.45 -8.97 3.19
N THR A 77 1.74 -7.89 2.88
CA THR A 77 2.08 -6.55 3.37
C THR A 77 0.93 -5.92 4.14
N LEU A 78 1.21 -5.47 5.36
CA LEU A 78 0.32 -4.62 6.13
C LEU A 78 0.61 -3.16 5.79
N VAL A 79 -0.39 -2.45 5.30
CA VAL A 79 -0.28 -1.03 4.94
C VAL A 79 -0.96 -0.17 5.99
N ILE A 80 -0.20 0.72 6.59
CA ILE A 80 -0.68 1.69 7.57
C ILE A 80 -0.71 3.06 6.92
N THR A 81 -1.84 3.76 7.02
CA THR A 81 -1.95 5.16 6.57
C THR A 81 -1.77 6.06 7.77
N VAL A 82 -0.67 6.81 7.82
CA VAL A 82 -0.33 7.73 8.91
C VAL A 82 -0.61 9.17 8.53
N ALA A 83 -0.80 10.04 9.52
CA ALA A 83 -0.89 11.48 9.31
C ALA A 83 0.39 12.01 8.66
N GLU A 84 0.26 12.96 7.75
CA GLU A 84 1.38 13.71 7.18
C GLU A 84 0.96 15.16 6.95
N THR A 85 1.78 16.10 7.41
CA THR A 85 1.51 17.54 7.29
C THR A 85 1.36 17.92 5.82
N GLY A 86 0.25 18.58 5.49
CA GLY A 86 -0.05 19.01 4.12
C GLY A 86 -0.67 17.92 3.23
N VAL A 87 -0.81 16.68 3.70
CA VAL A 87 -1.36 15.56 2.91
C VAL A 87 -2.66 15.05 3.53
N ARG A 88 -3.80 15.51 3.01
CA ARG A 88 -5.14 15.10 3.49
C ARG A 88 -5.40 13.59 3.41
N SER A 89 -4.79 12.90 2.45
CA SER A 89 -4.93 11.45 2.30
C SER A 89 -4.10 10.66 3.33
N GLY A 90 -3.14 11.31 3.98
CA GLY A 90 -2.08 10.66 4.77
C GLY A 90 -1.01 9.99 3.89
N ARG A 91 0.04 9.51 4.55
CA ARG A 91 1.14 8.74 3.96
C ARG A 91 0.93 7.26 4.17
N ARG A 92 1.19 6.43 3.15
CA ARG A 92 1.10 4.97 3.25
C ARG A 92 2.46 4.37 3.56
N LEU A 93 2.55 3.61 4.65
CA LEU A 93 3.72 2.84 5.07
C LEU A 93 3.41 1.35 4.92
N GLY A 94 4.26 0.61 4.21
CA GLY A 94 4.10 -0.82 4.02
C GLY A 94 5.07 -1.61 4.89
N PHE A 95 4.53 -2.58 5.64
CA PHE A 95 5.29 -3.49 6.48
C PHE A 95 5.13 -4.90 5.95
N LYS A 96 6.23 -5.50 5.48
CA LYS A 96 6.21 -6.88 5.00
C LYS A 96 6.18 -7.82 6.20
N LEU A 97 5.17 -8.68 6.24
CA LEU A 97 4.99 -9.67 7.27
C LEU A 97 5.38 -11.05 6.72
N GLN A 98 6.07 -11.83 7.54
CA GLN A 98 6.53 -13.17 7.19
C GLN A 98 5.59 -14.21 7.81
N ALA A 99 5.31 -15.29 7.09
CA ALA A 99 4.73 -16.45 7.73
C ALA A 99 5.74 -17.07 8.71
N PHE A 100 5.25 -17.73 9.75
CA PHE A 100 6.06 -18.57 10.62
C PHE A 100 6.53 -19.84 9.89
#